data_AF-A0A354X8R5-F1
#
_entry.id   AF-A0A354X8R5-F1
#
_cell.length_a   1.000
_cell.length_b   1.000
_cell.length_c   1.000
_cell.angle_alpha   90.00
_cell.angle_beta   90.00
_cell.angle_gamma   90.00
#
_symmetry.space_group_name_H-M   'P 1'
#
loop_
_entity.id
_entity.type
_entity.pdbx_description
1 polymer ?
#
loop_
_entity_poly.entity_id
_entity_poly.type
_entity_poly.pdbx_seq_one_letter_code
_entity_poly.pdbx_strand_id
1 'polypeptide(L)'
;MHQHKTIRLLLRSLFILALLIGTWSVYNAIKIQKEIPELTIEEASSNFCDEMTQDEAQALAEASLDCKEAGNFSFDVAEHNFCNQTTHTWQFVLDNVTHEGCGAACIVSTQTKEVSVQWMCTGLIQP
;
A
#
# COMPACT_ATOMS: atom_id res chain seq x y z
N MET A 1 63.07 11.26 -35.22
CA MET A 1 61.82 12.03 -35.43
C MET A 1 60.52 11.21 -35.29
N HIS A 2 60.54 10.02 -34.69
CA HIS A 2 59.37 9.11 -34.61
C HIS A 2 58.63 9.16 -33.27
N GLN A 3 59.32 9.43 -32.16
CA GLN A 3 58.76 9.45 -30.79
C GLN A 3 57.71 10.54 -30.54
N HIS A 4 57.82 11.68 -31.24
CA HIS A 4 56.90 12.80 -31.05
C HIS A 4 55.50 12.53 -31.64
N LYS A 5 55.40 11.62 -32.62
CA LYS A 5 54.12 11.23 -33.26
C LYS A 5 53.35 10.24 -32.40
N THR A 6 54.03 9.26 -31.79
CA THR A 6 53.43 8.28 -30.88
C THR A 6 52.91 8.93 -29.60
N ILE A 7 53.65 9.89 -29.02
CA ILE A 7 53.19 10.64 -27.82
C ILE A 7 51.91 11.47 -28.13
N ARG A 8 51.85 12.12 -29.30
CA ARG A 8 50.63 12.86 -29.72
C ARG A 8 49.43 11.94 -29.93
N LEU A 9 49.65 10.71 -30.41
CA LEU A 9 48.60 9.71 -30.58
C LEU A 9 48.06 9.22 -29.24
N LEU A 10 48.94 8.96 -28.26
CA LEU A 10 48.55 8.53 -26.92
C LEU A 10 47.80 9.62 -26.13
N LEU A 11 48.23 10.89 -26.24
CA LEU A 11 47.53 12.02 -25.64
C LEU A 11 46.12 12.19 -26.21
N ARG A 12 45.95 12.00 -27.52
CA ARG A 12 44.63 12.04 -28.17
C ARG A 12 43.73 10.90 -27.74
N SER A 13 44.26 9.67 -27.62
CA SER A 13 43.44 8.54 -27.18
C SER A 13 43.01 8.66 -25.72
N LEU A 14 43.89 9.14 -24.84
CA LEU A 14 43.57 9.41 -23.43
C LEU A 14 42.49 10.49 -23.30
N PHE A 15 42.55 11.55 -24.11
CA PHE A 15 41.54 12.61 -24.08
C PHE A 15 40.17 12.10 -24.54
N ILE A 16 40.12 11.28 -25.59
CA ILE A 16 38.89 10.65 -26.07
C ILE A 16 38.33 9.69 -25.02
N LEU A 17 39.19 8.89 -24.37
CA LEU A 17 38.77 7.96 -23.31
C LEU A 17 38.16 8.71 -22.12
N ALA A 18 38.79 9.81 -21.70
CA ALA A 18 38.29 10.65 -20.61
C ALA A 18 36.91 11.27 -20.94
N LEU A 19 36.71 11.70 -22.20
CA LEU A 19 35.41 12.20 -22.67
C LEU A 19 34.34 11.09 -22.65
N LEU A 20 34.66 9.88 -23.08
CA LEU A 20 33.73 8.75 -23.08
C LEU A 20 33.35 8.30 -21.66
N ILE A 21 34.32 8.29 -20.73
CA ILE A 21 34.05 7.97 -19.31
C ILE A 21 33.18 9.07 -18.68
N GLY A 22 33.45 10.33 -19.00
CA GLY A 22 32.66 11.46 -18.51
C GLY A 22 31.20 11.40 -19.00
N THR A 23 30.98 11.18 -20.30
CA THR A 23 29.63 11.07 -20.86
C THR A 23 28.87 9.85 -20.35
N TRP A 24 29.55 8.70 -20.17
CA TRP A 24 28.98 7.50 -19.56
C TRP A 24 28.56 7.74 -18.10
N SER A 25 29.37 8.44 -17.33
CA SER A 25 29.08 8.76 -15.92
C SER A 25 27.87 9.68 -15.78
N VAL A 26 27.76 10.70 -16.65
CA VAL A 26 26.60 11.59 -16.70
C VAL A 26 25.34 10.85 -17.16
N TYR A 27 25.45 9.99 -18.19
CA TYR A 27 24.33 9.17 -18.67
C TYR A 27 23.75 8.27 -17.58
N ASN A 28 24.61 7.59 -16.81
CA ASN A 28 24.15 6.75 -15.70
C ASN A 28 23.51 7.56 -14.57
N ALA A 29 24.05 8.73 -14.22
CA ALA A 29 23.45 9.58 -13.19
C ALA A 29 22.03 10.04 -13.54
N ILE A 30 21.79 10.41 -14.80
CA ILE A 30 20.45 10.81 -15.29
C ILE A 30 19.50 9.60 -15.32
N LYS A 31 19.98 8.43 -15.74
CA LYS A 31 19.17 7.21 -15.76
C LYS A 31 18.70 6.81 -14.36
N ILE A 32 19.57 6.89 -13.37
CA ILE A 32 19.26 6.56 -11.97
C ILE A 32 18.12 7.44 -11.43
N GLN A 33 18.10 8.73 -11.74
CA GLN A 33 17.07 9.64 -11.25
C GLN A 33 15.68 9.37 -11.86
N LYS A 34 15.65 8.78 -13.06
CA LYS A 34 14.41 8.38 -13.73
C LYS A 34 13.88 7.02 -13.24
N GLU A 35 14.73 6.22 -12.61
CA GLU A 35 14.41 4.90 -12.07
C GLU A 35 14.19 4.90 -10.55
N ILE A 36 14.32 6.05 -9.86
CA ILE A 36 13.71 6.17 -8.53
C ILE A 36 12.22 6.06 -8.78
N PRO A 37 11.58 4.94 -8.42
CA PRO A 37 10.14 4.90 -8.49
C PRO A 37 9.69 6.00 -7.55
N GLU A 38 8.84 6.87 -8.06
CA GLU A 38 7.86 7.58 -7.25
C GLU A 38 7.27 6.52 -6.32
N LEU A 39 7.84 6.44 -5.11
CA LEU A 39 7.44 5.49 -4.08
C LEU A 39 6.04 5.93 -3.72
N THR A 40 5.12 5.24 -4.36
CA THR A 40 3.67 5.28 -4.34
C THR A 40 3.14 5.70 -2.98
N ILE A 41 2.99 7.02 -2.79
CA ILE A 41 2.21 7.59 -1.69
C ILE A 41 0.77 7.03 -1.74
N GLU A 42 0.29 6.64 -2.93
CA GLU A 42 -1.00 5.95 -3.08
C GLU A 42 -1.04 4.54 -2.47
N GLU A 43 0.01 3.72 -2.58
CA GLU A 43 -0.01 2.37 -2.00
C GLU A 43 0.15 2.42 -0.48
N ALA A 44 0.99 3.33 0.02
CA ALA A 44 1.09 3.60 1.45
C ALA A 44 -0.19 4.21 2.03
N SER A 45 -0.97 4.97 1.25
CA SER A 45 -2.25 5.52 1.70
C SER A 45 -3.37 4.49 1.74
N SER A 46 -3.33 3.44 0.92
CA SER A 46 -4.43 2.46 0.83
C SER A 46 -4.48 1.50 2.03
N ASN A 47 -3.33 1.23 2.67
CA ASN A 47 -3.21 0.28 3.78
C ASN A 47 -3.45 0.89 5.16
N PHE A 48 -3.68 2.21 5.23
CA PHE A 48 -3.82 2.94 6.49
C PHE A 48 -5.18 3.61 6.59
N CYS A 49 -5.76 3.52 7.78
CA CYS A 49 -6.87 4.35 8.21
C CYS A 49 -6.36 5.20 9.36
N ASP A 50 -6.19 6.50 9.10
CA ASP A 50 -5.43 7.40 9.97
C ASP A 50 -4.00 6.86 10.23
N GLU A 51 -3.68 6.53 11.48
CA GLU A 51 -2.39 5.96 11.88
C GLU A 51 -2.42 4.43 12.00
N MET A 52 -3.58 3.79 11.80
CA MET A 52 -3.78 2.35 12.00
C MET A 52 -3.73 1.59 10.66
N THR A 53 -2.87 0.58 10.58
CA THR A 53 -2.80 -0.32 9.41
C THR A 53 -4.01 -1.24 9.32
N GLN A 54 -4.33 -1.72 8.12
CA GLN A 54 -5.34 -2.77 7.93
C GLN A 54 -5.01 -4.03 8.73
N ASP A 55 -3.75 -4.48 8.73
CA ASP A 55 -3.31 -5.67 9.46
C ASP A 55 -3.53 -5.54 10.98
N GLU A 56 -3.22 -4.37 11.54
CA GLU A 56 -3.47 -4.08 12.96
C GLU A 56 -4.98 -4.14 13.27
N ALA A 57 -5.80 -3.52 12.43
CA ALA A 57 -7.24 -3.51 12.60
C ALA A 57 -7.86 -4.91 12.44
N GLN A 58 -7.36 -5.71 11.48
CA GLN A 58 -7.75 -7.09 11.29
C GLN A 58 -7.44 -7.92 12.54
N ALA A 59 -6.25 -7.77 13.12
CA ALA A 59 -5.88 -8.49 14.34
C ALA A 59 -6.81 -8.15 15.53
N LEU A 60 -7.23 -6.90 15.66
CA LEU A 60 -8.21 -6.48 16.66
C LEU A 60 -9.60 -7.09 16.40
N ALA A 61 -10.04 -7.10 15.14
CA ALA A 61 -11.30 -7.70 14.73
C ALA A 61 -11.33 -9.22 14.98
N GLU A 62 -10.28 -9.95 14.61
CA GLU A 62 -10.15 -11.39 14.84
C GLU A 62 -10.05 -11.76 16.33
N ALA A 63 -9.51 -10.86 17.15
CA ALA A 63 -9.49 -11.03 18.60
C ALA A 63 -10.90 -10.91 19.22
N SER A 64 -11.80 -10.13 18.62
CA SER A 64 -13.16 -9.90 19.12
C SER A 64 -14.05 -11.15 19.00
N LEU A 65 -14.59 -11.60 20.13
CA LEU A 65 -15.54 -12.72 20.16
C LEU A 65 -16.84 -12.36 19.45
N ASP A 66 -17.38 -11.16 19.70
CA ASP A 66 -18.64 -10.69 19.13
C ASP A 66 -18.61 -10.69 17.60
N CYS A 67 -17.50 -10.26 16.98
CA CYS A 67 -17.37 -10.28 15.52
C CYS A 67 -17.29 -11.70 14.97
N LYS A 68 -16.58 -12.61 15.65
CA LYS A 68 -16.50 -14.03 15.26
C LYS A 68 -17.83 -14.77 15.41
N GLU A 69 -18.66 -14.38 16.37
CA GLU A 69 -20.00 -14.94 16.56
C GLU A 69 -21.02 -14.35 15.58
N ALA A 70 -20.80 -13.12 15.10
CA ALA A 70 -21.66 -12.47 14.12
C ALA A 70 -21.55 -13.09 12.71
N GLY A 71 -20.36 -13.52 12.31
CA GLY A 71 -20.12 -14.16 11.01
C GLY A 71 -18.64 -14.47 10.74
N ASN A 72 -18.34 -14.79 9.48
CA ASN A 72 -16.98 -15.09 9.01
C ASN A 72 -16.35 -13.86 8.36
N PHE A 73 -15.06 -13.64 8.59
CA PHE A 73 -14.31 -12.61 7.89
C PHE A 73 -13.88 -13.07 6.49
N SER A 74 -13.86 -12.12 5.55
CA SER A 74 -13.35 -12.31 4.18
C SER A 74 -12.32 -11.22 3.84
N PHE A 75 -11.16 -11.33 4.50
CA PHE A 75 -10.07 -10.36 4.38
C PHE A 75 -9.40 -10.33 2.99
N ASP A 76 -9.66 -11.33 2.15
CA ASP A 76 -9.15 -11.45 0.79
C ASP A 76 -9.96 -10.64 -0.24
N VAL A 77 -11.18 -10.22 0.11
CA VAL A 77 -12.05 -9.43 -0.77
C VAL A 77 -11.86 -7.94 -0.46
N ALA A 78 -11.17 -7.21 -1.34
CA ALA A 78 -10.85 -5.80 -1.08
C ALA A 78 -12.08 -4.93 -0.78
N GLU A 79 -13.23 -5.18 -1.43
CA GLU A 79 -14.45 -4.41 -1.15
C GLU A 79 -15.06 -4.67 0.23
N HIS A 80 -14.67 -5.75 0.90
CA HIS A 80 -15.14 -6.11 2.25
C HIS A 80 -14.28 -5.51 3.36
N ASN A 81 -13.13 -4.91 3.02
CA ASN A 81 -12.15 -4.43 3.98
C ASN A 81 -11.80 -2.98 3.63
N PHE A 82 -12.49 -2.02 4.25
CA PHE A 82 -12.30 -0.62 3.88
C PHE A 82 -12.26 0.31 5.09
N CYS A 83 -11.48 1.37 4.93
CA CYS A 83 -11.40 2.47 5.88
C CYS A 83 -12.50 3.50 5.58
N ASN A 84 -13.27 3.85 6.59
CA ASN A 84 -14.12 5.03 6.58
C ASN A 84 -13.42 6.17 7.32
N GLN A 85 -12.71 7.01 6.57
CA GLN A 85 -11.95 8.15 7.11
C GLN A 85 -12.84 9.19 7.80
N THR A 86 -14.12 9.31 7.44
CA THR A 86 -15.03 10.27 8.08
C THR A 86 -15.37 9.86 9.51
N THR A 87 -15.47 8.56 9.76
CA THR A 87 -15.81 8.01 11.07
C THR A 87 -14.60 7.48 11.82
N HIS A 88 -13.42 7.50 11.19
CA HIS A 88 -12.18 6.96 11.75
C HIS A 88 -12.34 5.48 12.15
N THR A 89 -12.88 4.69 11.21
CA THR A 89 -13.14 3.26 11.43
C THR A 89 -12.64 2.40 10.28
N TRP A 90 -12.05 1.26 10.62
CA TRP A 90 -11.95 0.11 9.71
C TRP A 90 -13.24 -0.68 9.75
N GLN A 91 -13.72 -1.08 8.58
CA GLN A 91 -14.93 -1.90 8.42
C GLN A 91 -14.58 -3.20 7.71
N PHE A 92 -14.93 -4.31 8.36
CA PHE A 92 -14.74 -5.66 7.84
C PHE A 92 -16.10 -6.30 7.67
N VAL A 93 -16.58 -6.40 6.43
CA VAL A 93 -17.86 -7.04 6.11
C VAL A 93 -17.78 -8.53 6.45
N LEU A 94 -18.81 -9.02 7.12
CA LEU A 94 -18.91 -10.41 7.57
C LEU A 94 -19.81 -11.22 6.64
N ASP A 95 -19.34 -12.38 6.24
CA ASP A 95 -20.09 -13.38 5.47
C ASP A 95 -20.73 -14.42 6.39
N ASN A 96 -21.68 -15.20 5.86
CA ASN A 96 -22.42 -16.25 6.60
C ASN A 96 -23.00 -15.74 7.93
N VAL A 97 -23.57 -14.54 7.90
CA VAL A 97 -24.11 -13.83 9.05
C VAL A 97 -25.22 -14.63 9.74
N THR A 98 -25.24 -14.57 11.07
CA THR A 98 -26.16 -15.36 11.91
C THR A 98 -27.61 -14.84 11.95
N HIS A 99 -27.86 -13.61 11.49
CA HIS A 99 -29.18 -12.99 11.52
C HIS A 99 -29.81 -12.92 10.13
N GLU A 100 -30.93 -13.62 9.94
CA GLU A 100 -31.67 -13.61 8.67
C GLU A 100 -32.14 -12.20 8.30
N GLY A 101 -31.97 -11.83 7.03
CA GLY A 101 -32.35 -10.52 6.51
C GLY A 101 -31.42 -9.37 6.90
N CYS A 102 -30.26 -9.66 7.49
CA CYS A 102 -29.25 -8.68 7.86
C CYS A 102 -27.88 -8.99 7.26
N GLY A 103 -27.16 -7.94 6.87
CA GLY A 103 -25.70 -7.97 6.78
C GLY A 103 -25.07 -7.59 8.11
N ALA A 104 -23.79 -7.90 8.32
CA ALA A 104 -23.02 -7.38 9.43
C ALA A 104 -21.63 -6.93 8.99
N ALA A 105 -21.05 -5.99 9.74
CA ALA A 105 -19.65 -5.61 9.65
C ALA A 105 -19.04 -5.55 11.05
N CYS A 106 -17.79 -5.98 11.17
CA CYS A 106 -16.96 -5.71 12.34
C CYS A 106 -16.28 -4.36 12.15
N ILE A 107 -16.57 -3.43 13.06
CA ILE A 107 -16.09 -2.06 13.04
C ILE A 107 -15.00 -1.90 14.08
N VAL A 108 -13.84 -1.42 13.68
CA VAL A 108 -12.70 -1.12 14.56
C VAL A 108 -12.44 0.37 14.53
N SER A 109 -12.52 1.04 15.67
CA SER A 109 -12.15 2.46 15.77
C SER A 109 -10.63 2.62 15.72
N THR A 110 -10.14 3.47 14.82
CA THR A 110 -8.71 3.79 14.74
C THR A 110 -8.26 4.65 15.93
N GLN A 111 -9.18 5.39 16.54
CA GLN A 111 -8.91 6.31 17.66
C GLN A 111 -8.93 5.61 19.03
N THR A 112 -9.93 4.78 19.28
CA THR A 112 -10.11 4.15 20.60
C THR A 112 -9.64 2.70 20.64
N LYS A 113 -9.38 2.08 19.48
CA LYS A 113 -9.13 0.64 19.31
C LYS A 113 -10.29 -0.25 19.77
N GLU A 114 -11.47 0.32 19.97
CA GLU A 114 -12.68 -0.43 20.31
C GLU A 114 -13.21 -1.17 19.08
N VAL A 115 -13.74 -2.36 19.32
CA VAL A 115 -14.30 -3.25 18.29
C VAL A 115 -15.78 -3.44 18.57
N SER A 116 -16.62 -3.32 17.55
CA SER A 116 -18.07 -3.52 17.66
C SER A 116 -18.66 -4.12 16.40
N VAL A 117 -19.80 -4.80 16.52
CA VAL A 117 -20.55 -5.33 15.37
C VAL A 117 -21.63 -4.34 14.98
N GLN A 118 -21.71 -4.01 13.69
CA GLN A 118 -22.78 -3.21 13.13
C GLN A 118 -23.66 -4.06 12.21
N TRP A 119 -24.95 -4.15 12.55
CA TRP A 119 -25.94 -4.86 11.76
C TRP A 119 -26.60 -3.93 10.74
N MET A 120 -26.62 -4.35 9.48
CA MET A 120 -27.23 -3.66 8.36
C MET A 120 -28.43 -4.48 7.88
N CYS A 121 -29.52 -4.39 8.62
CA CYS A 121 -30.74 -5.12 8.32
C CYS A 121 -31.57 -4.42 7.26
N THR A 122 -32.03 -5.17 6.25
CA THR A 122 -33.14 -4.67 5.43
C THR A 122 -34.37 -4.66 6.31
N GLY A 123 -34.95 -3.47 6.55
CA GLY A 123 -36.19 -3.36 7.32
C GLY A 123 -37.23 -4.31 6.74
N LEU A 124 -37.84 -5.12 7.60
CA LEU A 124 -38.87 -6.08 7.23
C LEU A 124 -39.93 -5.35 6.37
N ILE A 125 -40.00 -5.64 5.06
CA ILE A 125 -41.17 -5.24 4.28
C ILE A 125 -42.30 -6.12 4.81
N GLN A 126 -43.14 -5.57 5.69
CA GLN A 126 -44.38 -6.22 6.07
C GLN A 126 -45.24 -6.38 4.80
N PRO A 127 -45.80 -7.57 4.53
CA PRO A 127 -46.62 -7.82 3.35
C PRO A 127 -47.90 -6.96 3.32
#